data_AF-A0A5Q4DHR2-F1
#
_entry.id   AF-A0A5Q4DHR2-F1
#
_cell.length_a   1.000
_cell.length_b   1.000
_cell.length_c   1.000
_cell.angle_alpha   90.00
_cell.angle_beta   90.00
_cell.angle_gamma   90.00
#
_symmetry.space_group_name_H-M   'P 1'
#
loop_
_entity.id
_entity.type
_entity.pdbx_description
1 polymer ?
#
loop_
_entity_poly.entity_id
_entity_poly.type
_entity_poly.pdbx_seq_one_letter_code
_entity_poly.pdbx_strand_id
1 'polypeptide(L)'
;MSNPPTYDLSATPPGHTYTVTVKPEETLRDAWARVIKDFILFAAALVFLGMLAWICFVTVQSPTATAEEKKWAMSFLTGAAGGLVGYLIKK
;
A
#
# COMPACT_ATOMS: atom_id res chain seq x y z
N MET A 1 36.45 -8.06 54.40
CA MET A 1 36.30 -8.32 52.95
C MET A 1 35.29 -7.33 52.42
N SER A 2 35.74 -6.28 51.72
CA SER A 2 34.88 -5.28 51.09
C SER A 2 34.45 -5.76 49.71
N ASN A 3 33.15 -5.77 49.42
CA ASN A 3 32.62 -6.15 48.11
C ASN A 3 33.15 -5.22 47.02
N PRO A 4 33.43 -5.74 45.80
CA PRO A 4 33.85 -4.90 44.68
C PRO A 4 32.72 -3.92 44.32
N PRO A 5 33.05 -2.70 43.90
CA PRO A 5 32.04 -1.72 43.50
C PRO A 5 31.25 -2.27 42.31
N THR A 6 29.94 -2.40 42.49
CA THR A 6 29.00 -2.74 41.43
C THR A 6 28.88 -1.53 40.50
N TYR A 7 29.47 -1.62 39.31
CA TYR A 7 29.36 -0.58 38.29
C TYR A 7 28.00 -0.69 37.62
N ASP A 8 27.09 0.22 37.97
CA ASP A 8 25.82 0.37 37.28
C ASP A 8 26.05 1.09 35.94
N LEU A 9 26.03 0.31 34.85
CA LEU A 9 26.22 0.82 33.48
C LEU A 9 25.04 1.66 32.98
N SER A 10 23.91 1.68 33.72
CA SER A 10 22.74 2.49 33.39
C SER A 10 22.79 3.90 34.00
N ALA A 11 23.64 4.10 35.02
CA ALA A 11 23.81 5.37 35.69
C ALA A 11 24.93 6.19 35.02
N THR A 12 24.58 7.35 34.49
CA THR A 12 25.52 8.22 33.78
C THR A 12 26.47 8.89 34.78
N PRO A 13 27.80 8.92 34.54
CA PRO A 13 28.73 9.66 35.38
C PRO A 13 28.39 11.16 35.41
N PRO A 14 28.43 11.82 36.58
CA PRO A 14 28.13 13.25 36.68
C PRO A 14 29.13 14.06 35.83
N GLY A 15 28.61 14.85 34.87
CA GLY A 15 29.42 15.70 33.99
C GLY A 15 29.58 15.21 32.54
N HIS A 16 28.86 14.19 32.10
CA HIS A 16 28.86 13.75 30.69
C HIS A 16 27.53 14.04 29.98
N THR A 17 27.56 14.97 29.03
CA THR A 17 26.48 15.25 28.08
C THR A 17 26.60 14.33 26.87
N TYR A 18 25.69 13.38 26.72
CA TYR A 18 25.56 12.57 25.51
C TYR A 18 24.64 13.27 24.52
N THR A 19 25.14 13.56 23.31
CA THR A 19 24.31 14.08 22.22
C THR A 19 23.83 12.91 21.38
N VAL A 20 22.68 12.34 21.74
CA VAL A 20 22.06 11.25 20.96
C VAL A 20 21.46 11.85 19.69
N THR A 21 22.17 11.72 18.58
CA THR A 21 21.66 12.12 17.27
C THR A 21 21.06 10.90 16.61
N VAL A 22 19.74 10.77 16.67
CA VAL A 22 19.00 9.74 15.92
C VAL A 22 19.08 10.11 14.44
N LYS A 23 19.93 9.41 13.69
CA LYS A 23 19.93 9.53 12.23
C LYS A 23 18.74 8.71 11.70
N PRO A 24 17.96 9.24 10.76
CA PRO A 24 16.92 8.45 10.10
C PRO A 24 17.56 7.20 9.48
N GLU A 25 16.97 6.04 9.74
CA GLU A 25 17.47 4.73 9.30
C GLU A 25 17.43 4.59 7.77
N GLU A 26 16.60 5.39 7.11
CA GLU A 26 16.44 5.44 5.67
C GLU A 26 16.77 6.83 5.12
N THR A 27 17.46 6.88 3.98
CA THR A 27 17.61 8.13 3.25
C THR A 27 16.28 8.50 2.58
N LEU A 28 15.99 9.79 2.44
CA LEU A 28 14.78 10.26 1.76
C LEU A 28 14.64 9.64 0.36
N ARG A 29 15.75 9.38 -0.32
CA ARG A 29 15.77 8.72 -1.64
C ARG A 29 15.20 7.31 -1.59
N ASP A 30 15.52 6.54 -0.55
CA ASP A 30 15.05 5.16 -0.40
C ASP A 30 13.58 5.10 0.02
N ALA A 31 13.09 6.11 0.74
CA ALA A 31 11.67 6.29 1.01
C ALA A 31 10.88 6.57 -0.28
N TRP A 32 11.37 7.50 -1.12
CA TRP A 32 10.75 7.81 -2.41
C TRP A 32 10.75 6.64 -3.39
N ALA A 33 11.83 5.85 -3.43
CA ALA A 33 11.91 4.66 -4.27
C ALA A 33 10.79 3.64 -3.94
N ARG A 34 10.48 3.45 -2.65
CA ARG A 34 9.38 2.58 -2.20
C ARG A 34 8.02 3.12 -2.64
N VAL A 35 7.76 4.41 -2.38
CA VAL A 35 6.49 5.04 -2.74
C VAL A 35 6.25 4.98 -4.25
N ILE A 36 7.27 5.25 -5.07
CA ILE A 36 7.16 5.19 -6.53
C ILE A 36 6.86 3.76 -6.99
N LYS A 37 7.54 2.76 -6.43
CA LYS A 37 7.29 1.36 -6.76
C LYS A 37 5.84 0.98 -6.46
N ASP A 38 5.35 1.30 -5.27
CA ASP A 38 3.99 0.96 -4.87
C ASP A 38 2.95 1.71 -5.71
N PHE A 39 3.23 2.98 -6.04
CA PHE A 39 2.40 3.77 -6.92
C PHE A 39 2.32 3.19 -8.34
N ILE A 40 3.44 2.77 -8.93
CA ILE A 40 3.47 2.14 -10.25
C ILE A 40 2.66 0.84 -10.25
N LEU A 41 2.83 0.01 -9.21
CA LEU A 41 2.08 -1.23 -9.07
C LEU A 41 0.57 -0.97 -8.99
N PHE A 42 0.17 0.03 -8.18
CA PHE A 42 -1.22 0.43 -8.05
C PHE A 42 -1.79 1.00 -9.35
N ALA A 43 -1.04 1.87 -10.03
CA ALA A 43 -1.44 2.44 -11.31
C ALA A 43 -1.59 1.36 -12.39
N ALA A 44 -0.68 0.39 -12.46
CA ALA A 44 -0.78 -0.74 -13.38
C ALA A 44 -2.04 -1.57 -13.12
N ALA A 45 -2.37 -1.81 -11.84
CA ALA A 45 -3.61 -2.50 -11.47
C ALA A 45 -4.86 -1.72 -11.88
N LEU A 46 -4.88 -0.40 -11.70
CA LEU A 46 -5.99 0.45 -12.14
C LEU A 46 -6.17 0.44 -13.67
N VAL A 47 -5.08 0.49 -14.43
CA VAL A 47 -5.12 0.39 -15.90
C VAL A 47 -5.70 -0.95 -16.33
N PHE A 48 -5.24 -2.05 -15.73
CA PHE A 48 -5.75 -3.38 -16.04
C PHE A 48 -7.25 -3.52 -15.70
N LEU A 49 -7.65 -3.06 -14.52
CA LEU A 49 -9.05 -3.05 -14.10
C LEU A 49 -9.93 -2.21 -15.04
N GLY A 50 -9.45 -1.03 -15.43
CA GLY A 50 -10.14 -0.14 -16.37
C GLY A 50 -10.30 -0.76 -17.76
N MET A 51 -9.28 -1.47 -18.23
CA MET A 51 -9.32 -2.18 -19.52
C MET A 51 -10.34 -3.32 -19.50
N LEU A 52 -10.40 -4.10 -18.41
CA LEU A 52 -11.43 -5.12 -18.22
C LEU A 52 -12.84 -4.54 -18.14
N ALA A 53 -13.00 -3.44 -17.40
CA ALA A 53 -14.29 -2.74 -17.30
C ALA A 53 -14.76 -2.24 -18.68
N TRP A 54 -13.84 -1.68 -19.47
CA TRP A 54 -14.12 -1.27 -20.85
C TRP A 54 -14.59 -2.44 -21.72
N ILE A 55 -13.86 -3.56 -21.73
CA ILE A 55 -14.23 -4.76 -22.50
C ILE A 55 -15.61 -5.26 -22.08
N CYS A 56 -15.85 -5.38 -20.76
CA CYS A 56 -17.14 -5.84 -20.25
C CYS A 56 -18.29 -4.89 -20.67
N PHE A 57 -18.06 -3.57 -20.61
CA PHE A 57 -19.04 -2.58 -21.02
C PHE A 57 -19.41 -2.69 -22.51
N VAL A 58 -18.41 -2.92 -23.37
CA VAL A 58 -18.62 -3.17 -24.81
C VAL A 58 -19.33 -4.50 -25.05
N THR A 59 -18.95 -5.57 -24.36
CA THR A 59 -19.57 -6.89 -24.48
C THR A 59 -21.06 -6.87 -24.14
N VAL A 60 -21.46 -6.14 -23.10
CA VAL A 60 -22.88 -5.99 -22.72
C VAL A 60 -23.72 -5.36 -23.83
N GLN A 61 -23.16 -4.37 -24.52
CA GLN A 61 -23.83 -3.65 -25.61
C GLN A 61 -23.74 -4.36 -26.96
N SER A 62 -22.81 -5.31 -27.12
CA SER A 62 -22.61 -6.00 -28.38
C SER A 62 -23.85 -6.80 -28.80
N PRO A 63 -24.36 -6.63 -30.04
CA PRO A 63 -25.46 -7.43 -30.55
C PRO A 63 -25.05 -8.87 -30.89
N THR A 64 -23.75 -9.13 -31.07
CA THR A 64 -23.21 -10.45 -31.42
C THR A 64 -22.78 -11.26 -30.21
N ALA A 65 -22.66 -10.64 -29.03
CA ALA A 65 -22.31 -11.33 -27.79
C ALA A 65 -23.45 -12.22 -27.30
N THR A 66 -23.11 -13.44 -26.90
CA THR A 66 -24.03 -14.42 -26.34
C THR A 66 -24.60 -13.97 -25.00
N ALA A 67 -25.72 -14.56 -24.61
CA ALA A 67 -26.34 -14.28 -23.32
C ALA A 67 -25.42 -14.61 -22.13
N GLU A 68 -24.54 -15.61 -22.28
CA GLU A 68 -23.60 -16.02 -21.24
C GLU A 68 -22.46 -15.01 -21.06
N GLU A 69 -21.88 -14.54 -22.17
CA GLU A 69 -20.82 -13.51 -22.15
C GLU A 69 -21.32 -12.21 -21.51
N LYS A 70 -22.56 -11.81 -21.81
CA LYS A 70 -23.18 -10.62 -21.21
C LYS A 70 -23.40 -10.76 -19.71
N LYS A 71 -23.78 -11.96 -19.23
CA LYS A 71 -23.94 -12.23 -17.79
C LYS A 71 -22.62 -12.13 -17.06
N TRP A 72 -21.56 -12.71 -17.62
CA TRP A 72 -20.22 -12.63 -17.03
C TRP A 72 -19.73 -11.18 -17.00
N ALA A 73 -19.89 -10.44 -18.10
CA ALA A 73 -19.53 -9.03 -18.18
C ALA A 73 -20.29 -8.16 -17.15
N MET A 74 -21.60 -8.38 -16.97
CA MET A 74 -22.36 -7.67 -15.94
C MET A 74 -21.96 -8.04 -14.50
N SER A 75 -21.60 -9.29 -14.26
CA SER A 75 -21.09 -9.74 -12.96
C SER A 75 -19.79 -9.02 -12.61
N PHE A 76 -18.89 -8.86 -13.59
CA PHE A 76 -17.65 -8.09 -13.41
C PHE A 76 -17.94 -6.61 -13.13
N LEU A 77 -18.80 -5.96 -13.94
CA LEU A 77 -19.12 -4.54 -13.78
C LEU A 77 -19.77 -4.22 -12.43
N THR A 78 -20.68 -5.07 -11.97
CA THR A 78 -21.32 -4.92 -10.65
C THR A 78 -20.32 -5.14 -9.51
N GLY A 79 -19.42 -6.12 -9.63
CA GLY A 79 -18.31 -6.33 -8.70
C GLY A 79 -17.36 -5.12 -8.64
N ALA A 80 -16.99 -4.56 -9.79
CA ALA A 80 -16.14 -3.38 -9.89
C ALA A 80 -16.81 -2.14 -9.28
N ALA A 81 -18.12 -1.94 -9.52
CA ALA A 81 -18.89 -0.87 -8.90
C ALA A 81 -18.95 -1.02 -7.37
N GLY A 82 -19.22 -2.24 -6.89
CA GLY A 82 -19.21 -2.54 -5.45
C GLY A 82 -17.85 -2.30 -4.80
N GLY A 83 -16.76 -2.71 -5.46
CA GLY A 83 -15.39 -2.45 -5.00
C GLY A 83 -15.06 -0.96 -4.96
N LEU A 84 -15.46 -0.19 -5.97
CA LEU A 84 -15.26 1.26 -6.00
C LEU A 84 -16.04 1.97 -4.88
N VAL A 85 -17.32 1.61 -4.69
CA VAL A 85 -18.15 2.14 -3.60
C VAL A 85 -17.55 1.78 -2.25
N GLY A 86 -17.11 0.54 -2.06
CA GLY A 86 -16.46 0.09 -0.83
C GLY A 86 -15.13 0.80 -0.54
N TYR A 87 -14.38 1.18 -1.58
CA TYR A 87 -13.16 1.98 -1.43
C TYR A 87 -13.44 3.44 -1.06
N LEU A 88 -14.46 4.05 -1.68
CA LEU A 88 -14.82 5.46 -1.47
C LEU A 88 -15.51 5.70 -0.13
N ILE A 89 -16.31 4.73 0.34
CA ILE A 89 -16.93 4.77 1.67
C ILE A 89 -15.88 4.32 2.70
N LYS A 90 -15.06 5.27 3.16
CA LYS A 90 -14.27 5.08 4.38
C LYS A 90 -15.18 5.07 5.60
N LYS A 91 -15.08 4.03 6.42
CA LYS A 91 -15.61 4.01 7.79
C LYS A 91 -14.47 4.18 8.78
#